data_AF-A0A9E3DUW0-F1
#
_entry.id   AF-A0A9E3DUW0-F1
#
_cell.length_a   1.000
_cell.length_b   1.000
_cell.length_c   1.000
_cell.angle_alpha   90.00
_cell.angle_beta   90.00
_cell.angle_gamma   90.00
#
_symmetry.space_group_name_H-M   'P 1'
#
loop_
_entity.id
_entity.type
_entity.pdbx_description
1 polymer ?
#
loop_
_entity_poly.entity_id
_entity_poly.type
_entity_poly.pdbx_seq_one_letter_code
_entity_poly.pdbx_strand_id
1 'polypeptide(L)'
;MAVSDATVATTIGELLRSWRRRRSLSQLELSLNAAISSRHLSFVETGRARPSREMVLHLAEELQVPLRERNGLLLAAGYAPAYAERPLDTPDMDSVRQAIDRFLRAHEPYPAVVVDRHHDLVAANDALTLVLEGVSPDLLEPPANALRVALHPRGMAPRTVNLGEWSAHLLARLR
;
A
#
# COMPACT_ATOMS: atom_id res chain seq x y z
N MET A 1 -10.13 10.55 -35.37
CA MET A 1 -9.89 9.18 -34.84
C MET A 1 -9.10 9.32 -33.56
N ALA A 2 -9.78 9.46 -32.43
CA ALA A 2 -9.16 9.39 -31.12
C ALA A 2 -9.29 7.94 -30.63
N VAL A 3 -8.15 7.27 -30.45
CA VAL A 3 -8.08 5.98 -29.77
C VAL A 3 -8.28 6.29 -28.30
N SER A 4 -9.46 5.99 -27.76
CA SER A 4 -9.71 6.01 -26.32
C SER A 4 -8.87 4.91 -25.68
N ASP A 5 -7.83 5.32 -24.96
CA ASP A 5 -7.05 4.44 -24.10
C ASP A 5 -7.90 4.14 -22.85
N ALA A 6 -8.79 3.15 -22.99
CA ALA A 6 -9.57 2.63 -21.88
C ALA A 6 -8.60 1.92 -20.93
N THR A 7 -8.26 2.58 -19.82
CA THR A 7 -7.55 1.97 -18.72
C THR A 7 -8.32 0.71 -18.33
N VAL A 8 -7.80 -0.48 -18.66
CA VAL A 8 -8.50 -1.74 -18.40
C VAL A 8 -8.68 -1.87 -16.90
N ALA A 9 -9.90 -1.62 -16.42
CA ALA A 9 -10.23 -1.70 -15.01
C ALA A 9 -9.92 -3.15 -14.56
N THR A 10 -8.96 -3.30 -13.64
CA THR A 10 -8.55 -4.61 -13.15
C THR A 10 -9.75 -5.32 -12.53
N THR A 11 -10.07 -6.50 -13.05
CA THR A 11 -11.24 -7.25 -12.60
C THR A 11 -10.98 -7.90 -11.24
N ILE A 12 -12.04 -8.19 -10.49
CA ILE A 12 -11.92 -8.95 -9.23
C ILE A 12 -11.20 -10.29 -9.43
N GLY A 13 -11.45 -10.98 -10.55
CA GLY A 13 -10.80 -12.24 -10.87
C GLY A 13 -9.28 -12.12 -11.00
N GLU A 14 -8.80 -11.08 -11.68
CA GLU A 14 -7.38 -10.77 -11.82
C GLU A 14 -6.75 -10.38 -10.47
N LEU A 15 -7.46 -9.58 -9.66
CA LEU A 15 -6.97 -9.19 -8.34
C LEU A 15 -6.82 -10.40 -7.42
N LEU A 16 -7.83 -11.28 -7.33
CA LEU A 16 -7.78 -12.50 -6.53
C LEU A 16 -6.65 -13.43 -7.02
N ARG A 17 -6.50 -13.60 -8.33
CA ARG A 17 -5.40 -14.38 -8.92
C ARG A 17 -4.04 -13.80 -8.57
N SER A 18 -3.90 -12.48 -8.56
CA SER A 18 -2.65 -11.81 -8.19
C SER A 18 -2.29 -12.04 -6.72
N TRP A 19 -3.26 -11.90 -5.80
CA TRP A 19 -3.07 -12.18 -4.38
C TRP A 19 -2.72 -13.64 -4.13
N ARG A 20 -3.42 -14.57 -4.78
CA ARG A 20 -3.11 -16.01 -4.70
C ARG A 20 -1.68 -16.31 -5.11
N ARG A 21 -1.20 -15.72 -6.22
CA ARG A 21 0.18 -15.88 -6.68
C ARG A 21 1.20 -15.28 -5.72
N ARG A 22 0.92 -14.12 -5.11
CA ARG A 22 1.79 -13.52 -4.07
C ARG A 22 1.93 -14.42 -2.84
N ARG A 23 0.89 -15.21 -2.53
CA ARG A 23 0.90 -16.22 -1.46
C ARG A 23 1.42 -17.58 -1.91
N SER A 24 1.85 -17.71 -3.17
CA SER A 24 2.31 -18.97 -3.77
C SER A 24 1.31 -20.12 -3.68
N LEU A 25 0.01 -19.83 -3.63
CA LEU A 25 -1.04 -20.85 -3.56
C LEU A 25 -1.49 -21.27 -4.97
N SER A 26 -1.72 -22.57 -5.16
CA SER A 26 -2.45 -23.08 -6.32
C SER A 26 -3.96 -22.80 -6.21
N GLN A 27 -4.68 -22.90 -7.32
CA GLN A 27 -6.15 -22.83 -7.28
C GLN A 27 -6.75 -23.97 -6.44
N LEU A 28 -6.12 -25.15 -6.46
CA LEU A 28 -6.58 -26.28 -5.67
C LEU A 28 -6.46 -25.98 -4.16
N GLU A 29 -5.30 -25.54 -3.71
CA GLU A 29 -5.05 -25.22 -2.30
C GLU A 29 -6.00 -24.12 -1.79
N LEU A 30 -6.13 -23.00 -2.51
CA LEU A 30 -7.06 -21.95 -2.10
C LEU A 30 -8.51 -22.44 -2.07
N SER A 31 -8.92 -23.27 -3.04
CA SER A 31 -10.28 -23.80 -3.06
C SER A 31 -10.57 -24.74 -1.89
N LEU A 32 -9.58 -25.53 -1.45
CA LEU A 32 -9.69 -26.39 -0.28
C LEU A 32 -9.81 -25.56 1.00
N ASN A 33 -8.94 -24.56 1.16
CA ASN A 33 -8.97 -23.68 2.33
C ASN A 33 -10.29 -22.91 2.42
N ALA A 34 -10.76 -22.38 1.29
CA ALA A 34 -12.02 -21.63 1.22
C ALA A 34 -13.27 -22.54 1.20
N ALA A 35 -13.13 -23.86 1.27
CA ALA A 35 -14.23 -24.83 1.18
C ALA A 35 -15.14 -24.64 -0.06
N ILE A 36 -14.54 -24.33 -1.21
CA ILE A 36 -15.24 -24.20 -2.50
C ILE A 36 -14.67 -25.14 -3.56
N SER A 37 -15.40 -25.34 -4.66
CA SER A 37 -14.86 -26.11 -5.77
C SER A 37 -13.75 -25.33 -6.50
N SER A 38 -12.67 -26.03 -6.87
CA SER A 38 -11.59 -25.49 -7.71
C SER A 38 -12.10 -24.94 -9.06
N ARG A 39 -13.14 -25.57 -9.63
CA ARG A 39 -13.85 -25.09 -10.82
C ARG A 39 -14.48 -23.72 -10.58
N HIS A 40 -15.17 -23.54 -9.46
CA HIS A 40 -15.82 -22.26 -9.13
C HIS A 40 -14.77 -21.16 -8.93
N LEU A 41 -13.69 -21.44 -8.19
CA LEU A 41 -12.57 -20.50 -8.04
C LEU A 41 -11.97 -20.11 -9.40
N SER A 42 -11.77 -21.09 -10.29
CA SER A 42 -11.27 -20.83 -11.65
C SER A 42 -12.21 -19.94 -12.46
N PHE A 43 -13.53 -20.14 -12.35
CA PHE A 43 -14.50 -19.27 -13.01
C PHE A 43 -14.51 -17.84 -12.46
N VAL A 44 -14.33 -17.67 -11.15
CA VAL A 44 -14.18 -16.34 -10.55
C VAL A 44 -12.90 -15.66 -11.05
N GLU A 45 -11.76 -16.35 -11.04
CA GLU A 45 -10.47 -15.80 -11.51
C GLU A 45 -10.45 -15.47 -13.00
N THR A 46 -11.30 -16.12 -13.80
CA THR A 46 -11.42 -15.90 -15.25
C THR A 46 -12.61 -15.02 -15.64
N GLY A 47 -13.33 -14.46 -14.66
CA GLY A 47 -14.49 -13.59 -14.90
C GLY A 47 -15.75 -14.30 -15.42
N ARG A 48 -15.75 -15.64 -15.47
CA ARG A 48 -16.91 -16.46 -15.89
C ARG A 48 -17.99 -16.56 -14.81
N ALA A 49 -17.65 -16.26 -13.56
CA ALA A 49 -18.60 -16.21 -12.44
C ALA A 49 -18.36 -14.95 -11.62
N ARG A 50 -19.45 -14.29 -11.20
CA ARG A 50 -19.40 -13.15 -10.30
C ARG A 50 -19.51 -13.63 -8.84
N PRO A 51 -18.49 -13.40 -7.99
CA PRO A 51 -18.56 -13.81 -6.59
C PRO A 51 -19.55 -12.95 -5.81
N SER A 52 -20.21 -13.53 -4.81
CA SER A 52 -21.01 -12.77 -3.84
C SER A 52 -20.10 -11.90 -2.97
N ARG A 53 -20.66 -10.89 -2.29
CA ARG A 53 -19.91 -10.06 -1.35
C ARG A 53 -19.23 -10.88 -0.25
N GLU A 54 -19.95 -11.86 0.29
CA GLU A 54 -19.44 -12.78 1.31
C GLU A 54 -18.28 -13.63 0.78
N MET A 55 -18.41 -14.17 -0.44
CA MET A 55 -17.34 -14.94 -1.09
C MET A 55 -16.08 -14.09 -1.30
N VAL A 56 -16.22 -12.81 -1.68
CA VAL A 56 -15.07 -11.90 -1.81
C VAL A 56 -14.34 -11.74 -0.49
N LEU A 57 -15.07 -11.53 0.62
CA LEU A 57 -14.47 -11.37 1.94
C LEU A 57 -13.83 -12.66 2.45
N HIS A 58 -14.49 -13.80 2.24
CA HIS A 58 -13.98 -15.13 2.59
C HIS A 58 -12.67 -15.45 1.86
N LEU A 59 -12.65 -15.27 0.53
CA LEU A 59 -11.42 -15.45 -0.25
C LEU A 59 -10.32 -14.47 0.14
N ALA A 60 -10.68 -13.21 0.48
CA ALA A 60 -9.72 -12.23 0.96
C ALA A 60 -9.12 -12.61 2.32
N GLU A 61 -9.88 -13.30 3.17
CA GLU A 61 -9.40 -13.83 4.45
C GLU A 61 -8.44 -15.01 4.25
N GLU A 62 -8.81 -15.99 3.42
CA GLU A 62 -7.94 -17.14 3.10
C GLU A 62 -6.63 -16.72 2.42
N LEU A 63 -6.69 -15.67 1.59
CA LEU A 63 -5.51 -15.07 0.95
C LEU A 63 -4.72 -14.14 1.87
N GLN A 64 -5.18 -13.96 3.12
CA GLN A 64 -4.58 -13.06 4.11
C GLN A 64 -4.41 -11.64 3.54
N VAL A 65 -5.40 -11.17 2.78
CA VAL A 65 -5.40 -9.83 2.20
C VAL A 65 -5.54 -8.82 3.34
N PRO A 66 -4.62 -7.84 3.47
CA PRO A 66 -4.71 -6.80 4.48
C PRO A 66 -6.07 -6.09 4.42
N LEU A 67 -6.67 -5.76 5.56
CA LEU A 67 -8.02 -5.16 5.64
C LEU A 67 -8.22 -3.96 4.69
N ARG A 68 -7.20 -3.10 4.58
CA ARG A 68 -7.16 -1.96 3.65
C ARG A 68 -7.30 -2.34 2.17
N GLU A 69 -6.71 -3.44 1.74
CA GLU A 69 -6.75 -3.92 0.35
C GLU A 69 -8.08 -4.64 0.03
N ARG A 70 -8.84 -5.07 1.06
CA ARG A 70 -10.12 -5.77 0.87
C ARG A 70 -11.18 -4.87 0.24
N ASN A 71 -11.13 -3.56 0.47
CA ASN A 71 -12.02 -2.62 -0.20
C ASN A 71 -11.79 -2.56 -1.71
N GLY A 72 -10.53 -2.69 -2.15
CA GLY A 72 -10.21 -2.77 -3.58
C GLY A 72 -10.87 -3.98 -4.24
N LEU A 73 -10.88 -5.13 -3.55
CA LEU A 73 -11.58 -6.34 -4.00
C LEU A 73 -13.11 -6.12 -4.05
N LEU A 74 -13.68 -5.50 -3.01
CA LEU A 74 -15.11 -5.21 -2.96
C LEU A 74 -15.54 -4.28 -4.10
N LEU A 75 -14.80 -3.20 -4.32
CA LEU A 75 -15.06 -2.24 -5.39
C LEU A 75 -14.95 -2.90 -6.77
N ALA A 76 -13.91 -3.70 -7.01
CA ALA A 76 -13.73 -4.43 -8.27
C ALA A 76 -14.83 -5.48 -8.54
N ALA A 77 -15.51 -5.97 -7.49
CA ALA A 77 -16.67 -6.85 -7.60
C ALA A 77 -18.01 -6.09 -7.72
N GLY A 78 -17.99 -4.75 -7.62
CA GLY A 78 -19.15 -3.88 -7.67
C GLY A 78 -19.93 -3.78 -6.35
N TYR A 79 -19.25 -3.95 -5.22
CA TYR A 79 -19.80 -3.81 -3.87
C TYR A 79 -19.24 -2.59 -3.15
N ALA A 80 -19.99 -2.07 -2.18
CA ALA A 80 -19.53 -0.97 -1.33
C ALA A 80 -18.34 -1.41 -0.44
N PRO A 81 -17.35 -0.52 -0.19
CA PRO A 81 -16.28 -0.73 0.78
C PRO A 81 -16.83 -1.15 2.15
N ALA A 82 -16.12 -2.04 2.83
CA ALA A 82 -16.51 -2.54 4.16
C ALA A 82 -15.65 -1.99 5.30
N TYR A 83 -14.44 -1.51 4.97
CA TYR A 83 -13.47 -1.08 5.97
C TYR A 83 -13.20 0.42 5.81
N ALA A 84 -13.48 1.24 6.81
CA ALA A 84 -13.15 2.67 6.72
C ALA A 84 -11.64 2.87 6.91
N GLU A 85 -10.98 3.54 5.97
CA GLU A 85 -9.64 4.10 6.20
C GLU A 85 -9.83 5.39 7.02
N ARG A 86 -9.32 5.40 8.26
CA ARG A 86 -9.39 6.58 9.12
C ARG A 86 -8.06 7.32 9.07
N PRO A 87 -8.06 8.62 8.76
CA PRO A 87 -6.88 9.45 8.91
C PRO A 87 -6.34 9.39 10.33
N LEU A 88 -5.01 9.42 10.46
CA LEU A 88 -4.36 9.43 11.77
C LEU A 88 -4.65 10.71 12.56
N ASP A 89 -5.13 11.79 11.93
CA ASP A 89 -5.54 13.04 12.57
C ASP A 89 -6.90 12.96 13.31
N THR A 90 -7.64 11.86 13.18
CA THR A 90 -8.94 11.69 13.83
C THR A 90 -8.83 11.51 15.36
N PRO A 91 -9.79 12.03 16.16
CA PRO A 91 -9.75 11.92 17.63
C PRO A 91 -9.64 10.47 18.15
N ASP A 92 -10.29 9.52 17.47
CA ASP A 92 -10.22 8.10 17.82
C ASP A 92 -8.80 7.50 17.71
N MET A 93 -7.89 8.16 16.97
CA MET A 93 -6.51 7.71 16.74
C MET A 93 -5.48 8.32 17.71
N ASP A 94 -5.92 9.08 18.72
CA ASP A 94 -5.03 9.79 19.64
C ASP A 94 -4.07 8.85 20.40
N SER A 95 -4.56 7.68 20.83
CA SER A 95 -3.73 6.68 21.51
C SER A 95 -2.60 6.16 20.62
N VAL A 96 -2.89 5.97 19.33
CA VAL A 96 -1.92 5.54 18.31
C VAL A 96 -0.92 6.66 18.03
N ARG A 97 -1.39 7.90 17.88
CA ARG A 97 -0.52 9.07 17.67
C ARG A 97 0.46 9.25 18.83
N GLN A 98 0.00 9.13 20.07
CA GLN A 98 0.87 9.22 21.26
C GLN A 98 1.91 8.09 21.30
N ALA A 99 1.55 6.88 20.87
CA ALA A 99 2.51 5.78 20.77
C ALA A 99 3.58 6.05 19.69
N ILE A 100 3.19 6.56 18.53
CA ILE A 100 4.10 6.97 17.46
C ILE A 100 5.06 8.07 17.94
N ASP A 101 4.55 9.12 18.59
CA ASP A 101 5.36 10.22 19.12
C ASP A 101 6.40 9.73 20.13
N ARG A 102 5.99 8.86 21.08
CA ARG A 102 6.93 8.23 22.03
C ARG A 102 8.03 7.44 21.33
N PHE A 103 7.69 6.69 20.29
CA PHE A 103 8.66 5.88 19.54
C PHE A 103 9.66 6.76 18.76
N LEU A 104 9.16 7.82 18.13
CA LEU A 104 9.98 8.79 17.39
C LEU A 104 10.97 9.52 18.31
N ARG A 105 10.51 9.99 19.48
CA ARG A 105 11.38 10.61 20.48
C ARG A 105 12.41 9.64 21.04
N ALA A 106 12.04 8.37 21.25
CA ALA A 106 12.98 7.36 21.72
C ALA A 106 14.11 7.05 20.70
N HIS A 107 13.94 7.42 19.43
CA HIS A 107 14.99 7.29 18.42
C HIS A 107 15.96 8.47 18.39
N GLU A 108 15.69 9.57 19.10
CA GLU A 108 16.65 10.69 19.13
C GLU A 108 17.98 10.28 19.77
N PRO A 109 19.13 10.76 19.24
CA PRO A 109 19.27 11.80 18.20
C PRO A 109 19.29 11.25 16.76
N TYR A 110 18.89 10.00 16.52
CA TYR A 110 18.86 9.42 15.18
C TYR A 110 17.61 9.85 14.41
N PRO A 111 17.75 10.35 13.16
CA PRO A 111 16.61 10.70 12.32
C PRO A 111 15.64 9.53 12.13
N ALA A 112 14.36 9.78 12.40
CA ALA A 112 13.29 8.80 12.25
C ALA A 112 12.04 9.43 11.66
N VAL A 113 11.32 8.64 10.87
CA VAL A 113 10.17 9.10 10.10
C VAL A 113 9.12 8.00 9.98
N VAL A 114 7.86 8.40 10.02
CA VAL A 114 6.70 7.56 9.74
C VAL A 114 6.11 8.00 8.42
N VAL A 115 5.90 7.02 7.54
CA VAL A 115 5.27 7.22 6.24
C VAL A 115 4.03 6.35 6.10
N ASP A 116 3.08 6.78 5.29
CA ASP A 116 1.92 5.97 4.92
C ASP A 116 2.25 4.98 3.78
N ARG A 117 1.21 4.32 3.23
CA ARG A 117 1.37 3.38 2.10
C ARG A 117 1.82 4.05 0.79
N HIS A 118 1.55 5.34 0.63
CA HIS A 118 1.96 6.14 -0.52
C HIS A 118 3.38 6.69 -0.35
N HIS A 119 3.99 6.45 0.80
CA HIS A 119 5.25 7.02 1.24
C HIS A 119 5.15 8.51 1.58
N ASP A 120 3.94 9.00 1.84
CA ASP A 120 3.74 10.37 2.31
C ASP A 120 4.11 10.45 3.79
N LEU A 121 4.82 11.52 4.14
CA LEU A 121 5.28 11.80 5.49
C LEU A 121 4.08 12.03 6.41
N VAL A 122 3.99 11.23 7.47
CA VAL A 122 2.93 11.29 8.48
C VAL A 122 3.44 11.96 9.76
N ALA A 123 4.65 11.60 10.19
CA ALA A 123 5.29 12.14 11.38
C ALA A 123 6.81 11.96 11.29
N ALA A 124 7.57 12.75 12.03
CA ALA A 124 9.02 12.66 12.12
C ALA A 124 9.48 13.12 13.51
N ASN A 125 10.70 12.72 13.91
CA ASN A 125 11.36 13.34 15.05
C ASN A 125 12.17 14.58 14.62
N ASP A 126 12.60 15.38 15.59
CA ASP A 126 13.26 16.66 15.31
C ASP A 126 14.61 16.47 14.61
N ALA A 127 15.29 15.35 14.86
CA ALA A 127 16.54 14.96 14.22
C ALA A 127 16.43 14.86 12.69
N LEU A 128 15.24 14.60 12.12
CA LEU A 128 15.04 14.57 10.66
C LEU A 128 15.38 15.91 10.00
N THR A 129 15.23 17.03 10.70
CA THR A 129 15.50 18.37 10.17
C THR A 129 16.92 18.51 9.63
N LEU A 130 17.90 17.90 10.30
CA LEU A 130 19.31 17.89 9.86
C LEU A 130 19.49 17.15 8.54
N VAL A 131 18.76 16.05 8.34
CA VAL A 131 18.80 15.27 7.10
C VAL A 131 18.16 16.06 5.95
N LEU A 132 17.12 16.85 6.24
CA LEU A 132 16.38 17.61 5.24
C LEU A 132 17.07 18.92 4.81
N GLU A 133 18.20 19.30 5.44
CA GLU A 133 18.90 20.55 5.13
C GLU A 133 19.24 20.68 3.63
N GLY A 134 18.73 21.71 2.95
CA GLY A 134 18.95 21.91 1.51
C GLY A 134 18.00 21.14 0.59
N VAL A 135 16.99 20.43 1.12
CA VAL A 135 15.83 20.01 0.31
C VAL A 135 15.00 21.25 -0.06
N SER A 136 14.56 21.34 -1.31
CA SER A 136 13.68 22.42 -1.76
C SER A 136 12.36 22.46 -0.97
N PRO A 137 11.90 23.62 -0.46
CA PRO A 137 10.70 23.70 0.39
C PRO A 137 9.43 23.13 -0.25
N ASP A 138 9.26 23.26 -1.57
CA ASP A 138 8.12 22.70 -2.31
C ASP A 138 8.04 21.17 -2.30
N LEU A 139 9.13 20.48 -1.93
CA LEU A 139 9.15 19.03 -1.74
C LEU A 139 8.71 18.62 -0.33
N LEU A 140 8.67 19.58 0.62
CA LEU A 140 8.29 19.37 2.02
C LEU A 140 6.85 19.82 2.31
N GLU A 141 6.17 20.45 1.33
CA GLU A 141 4.75 20.79 1.43
C GLU A 141 3.88 19.52 1.48
N PRO A 142 2.93 19.41 2.44
CA PRO A 142 2.02 18.27 2.51
C PRO A 142 1.14 18.11 1.26
N PRO A 143 0.92 16.87 0.77
CA PRO A 143 1.56 15.63 1.21
C PRO A 143 3.01 15.56 0.72
N ALA A 144 3.94 15.51 1.67
CA ALA A 144 5.36 15.46 1.38
C ALA A 144 5.78 14.00 1.22
N ASN A 145 6.07 13.59 -0.02
CA ASN A 145 6.41 12.20 -0.30
C ASN A 145 7.89 11.90 -0.01
N ALA A 146 8.16 10.97 0.91
CA ALA A 146 9.51 10.62 1.36
C ALA A 146 10.41 10.11 0.22
N LEU A 147 9.87 9.36 -0.75
CA LEU A 147 10.64 8.89 -1.91
C LEU A 147 11.01 10.07 -2.82
N ARG A 148 10.08 11.00 -3.04
CA ARG A 148 10.33 12.22 -3.79
C ARG A 148 11.38 13.07 -3.10
N VAL A 149 11.29 13.28 -1.79
CA VAL A 149 12.30 14.00 -1.01
C VAL A 149 13.68 13.35 -1.13
N ALA A 150 13.76 12.02 -1.05
CA ALA A 150 15.01 11.28 -1.12
C ALA A 150 15.66 11.27 -2.52
N LEU A 151 14.85 11.12 -3.59
CA LEU A 151 15.34 10.80 -4.94
C LEU A 151 15.26 11.98 -5.93
N HIS A 152 14.53 13.04 -5.62
CA HIS A 152 14.36 14.16 -6.54
C HIS A 152 15.67 14.96 -6.70
N PRO A 153 15.98 15.49 -7.90
CA PRO A 153 17.18 16.31 -8.12
C PRO A 153 17.26 17.59 -7.28
N ARG A 154 16.10 18.14 -6.86
CA ARG A 154 15.99 19.25 -5.89
C ARG A 154 15.83 18.80 -4.43
N GLY A 155 15.94 17.49 -4.18
CA GLY A 155 15.85 16.86 -2.87
C GLY A 155 17.21 16.41 -2.35
N MET A 156 17.29 15.20 -1.82
CA MET A 156 18.53 14.67 -1.24
C MET A 156 19.46 14.00 -2.27
N ALA A 157 18.97 13.70 -3.47
CA ALA A 157 19.71 12.93 -4.47
C ALA A 157 21.10 13.52 -4.81
N PRO A 158 21.29 14.84 -5.04
CA PRO A 158 22.59 15.40 -5.41
C PRO A 158 23.69 15.23 -4.35
N ARG A 159 23.31 15.03 -3.09
CA ARG A 159 24.23 14.89 -1.94
C ARG A 159 24.31 13.47 -1.40
N THR A 160 23.63 12.52 -2.04
CA THR A 160 23.72 11.11 -1.69
C THR A 160 24.89 10.49 -2.45
N VAL A 161 25.98 10.17 -1.73
CA VAL A 161 27.24 9.66 -2.31
C VAL A 161 27.01 8.37 -3.12
N ASN A 162 26.21 7.44 -2.60
CA ASN A 162 25.91 6.15 -3.22
C ASN A 162 24.50 6.09 -3.81
N LEU A 163 24.05 7.15 -4.49
CA LEU A 163 22.67 7.28 -5.00
C LEU A 163 22.19 6.06 -5.81
N GLY A 164 23.06 5.45 -6.63
CA GLY A 164 22.71 4.28 -7.43
C GLY A 164 22.27 3.09 -6.57
N GLU A 165 23.07 2.74 -5.56
CA GLU A 165 22.75 1.65 -4.62
C GLU A 165 21.52 1.98 -3.78
N TRP A 166 21.46 3.22 -3.28
CA TRP A 166 20.38 3.68 -2.42
C TRP A 166 19.02 3.70 -3.14
N SER A 167 18.98 4.26 -4.34
CA SER A 167 17.75 4.30 -5.15
C SER A 167 17.29 2.90 -5.55
N ALA A 168 18.22 2.00 -5.90
CA ALA A 168 17.87 0.61 -6.20
C ALA A 168 17.27 -0.10 -4.97
N HIS A 169 17.84 0.11 -3.78
CA HIS A 169 17.31 -0.41 -2.53
C HIS A 169 15.90 0.10 -2.23
N LEU A 170 15.67 1.41 -2.36
CA LEU A 170 14.35 2.00 -2.12
C LEU A 170 13.30 1.49 -3.12
N LEU A 171 13.63 1.45 -4.41
CA LEU A 171 12.71 1.03 -5.47
C LEU A 171 12.39 -0.47 -5.41
N ALA A 172 13.33 -1.31 -4.95
CA ALA A 172 13.09 -2.74 -4.79
C ALA A 172 11.98 -3.05 -3.77
N ARG A 173 11.76 -2.16 -2.78
CA ARG A 173 10.75 -2.31 -1.72
C ARG A 173 9.34 -1.86 -2.15
N LEU A 174 9.20 -1.30 -3.34
CA LEU A 174 7.91 -0.84 -3.90
C LEU A 174 7.20 -1.91 -4.74
N ARG A 175 7.80 -3.09 -4.90
CA ARG A 175 7.31 -4.18 -5.75
C ARG A 175 6.45 -5.19 -5.00
#